data_AF-A0A6P0TK11-F1
#
_entry.id   AF-A0A6P0TK11-F1
#
_cell.length_a   1.000
_cell.length_b   1.000
_cell.length_c   1.000
_cell.angle_alpha   90.00
_cell.angle_beta   90.00
_cell.angle_gamma   90.00
#
_symmetry.space_group_name_H-M   'P 1'
#
loop_
_entity.id
_entity.type
_entity.pdbx_description
1 polymer ?
#
loop_
_entity_poly.entity_id
_entity_poly.type
_entity_poly.pdbx_seq_one_letter_code
_entity_poly.pdbx_strand_id
1 'polypeptide(L)' 'PPTLRAGIPSANPSAYIGSSTAVGTPVALALGIPLFIGLAQALMGN' A
#
# COMPACT_ATOMS: atom_id res chain seq x y z
N PRO A 1 -3.66 -24.17 0.56
CA PRO A 1 -5.08 -24.07 1.04
C PRO A 1 -5.88 -23.11 0.15
N PRO A 2 -7.20 -23.25 -0.02
CA PRO A 2 -8.04 -22.38 -0.87
C PRO A 2 -7.96 -20.89 -0.51
N THR A 3 -7.59 -20.58 0.74
CA THR A 3 -7.34 -19.23 1.26
C THR A 3 -6.13 -18.52 0.64
N LEU A 4 -5.21 -19.25 -0.01
CA LEU A 4 -4.07 -18.70 -0.77
C LEU A 4 -4.34 -18.62 -2.28
N ARG A 5 -5.53 -19.03 -2.75
CA ARG A 5 -5.91 -19.02 -4.18
C ARG A 5 -6.94 -17.93 -4.49
N ALA A 6 -7.68 -17.46 -3.50
CA ALA A 6 -8.62 -16.33 -3.61
C ALA A 6 -7.95 -14.95 -3.49
N GLY A 7 -6.70 -14.89 -2.98
CA GLY A 7 -5.89 -13.66 -2.88
C GLY A 7 -4.91 -13.46 -4.04
N ILE A 8 -4.76 -14.45 -4.93
CA ILE A 8 -4.07 -14.26 -6.19
C ILE A 8 -5.13 -13.64 -7.09
N PRO A 9 -5.03 -12.34 -7.46
CA PRO A 9 -5.84 -11.87 -8.57
C PRO A 9 -5.57 -12.86 -9.69
N SER A 10 -6.62 -13.40 -10.30
CA SER A 10 -6.49 -14.25 -11.48
C SER A 10 -5.74 -13.56 -12.64
N ALA A 11 -5.29 -12.31 -12.46
CA ALA A 11 -4.27 -11.61 -13.22
C ALA A 11 -2.87 -11.90 -12.65
N ASN A 12 -2.04 -12.59 -13.44
CA ASN A 12 -0.59 -12.78 -13.37
C ASN A 12 0.13 -12.29 -12.08
N PRO A 13 0.89 -13.15 -11.37
CA PRO A 13 1.73 -12.75 -10.23
C PRO A 13 2.60 -11.49 -10.46
N SER A 14 3.04 -11.27 -11.70
CA SER A 14 3.75 -10.05 -12.11
C SER A 14 2.91 -8.78 -12.05
N ALA A 15 1.59 -8.85 -12.24
CA ALA A 15 0.69 -7.72 -12.13
C ALA A 15 0.47 -7.28 -10.67
N TYR A 16 0.41 -8.21 -9.71
CA TYR A 16 0.33 -7.87 -8.29
C TYR A 16 1.65 -7.26 -7.78
N ILE A 17 2.78 -7.90 -8.09
CA ILE A 17 4.10 -7.36 -7.74
C ILE A 17 4.35 -6.04 -8.46
N GLY A 18 4.04 -5.95 -9.75
CA GLY A 18 4.18 -4.74 -10.56
C GLY A 18 3.28 -3.61 -10.07
N SER A 19 2.02 -3.86 -9.74
CA SER A 19 1.12 -2.82 -9.20
C SER A 19 1.53 -2.37 -7.79
N SER A 20 1.96 -3.29 -6.93
CA SER A 20 2.44 -2.95 -5.58
C SER A 20 3.71 -2.11 -5.63
N THR A 21 4.66 -2.44 -6.52
CA THR A 21 5.94 -1.72 -6.66
C THR A 21 5.80 -0.43 -7.48
N ALA A 22 5.06 -0.43 -8.58
CA ALA A 22 4.97 0.73 -9.48
C ALA A 22 3.89 1.74 -9.07
N VAL A 23 2.88 1.33 -8.30
CA VAL A 23 1.78 2.21 -7.87
C VAL A 23 1.70 2.28 -6.34
N GLY A 24 1.65 1.14 -5.65
CA GLY A 24 1.53 1.10 -4.19
C GLY A 24 2.67 1.81 -3.47
N THR A 25 3.92 1.52 -3.85
CA THR A 25 5.10 2.12 -3.22
C THR A 25 5.18 3.64 -3.44
N PRO A 26 5.05 4.18 -4.67
CA PRO A 26 5.06 5.63 -4.87
C PRO A 26 3.93 6.34 -4.14
N VAL A 27 2.71 5.78 -4.12
CA VAL A 27 1.56 6.38 -3.44
C VAL A 27 1.76 6.42 -1.92
N ALA A 28 2.26 5.33 -1.32
CA ALA A 28 2.54 5.29 0.11
C ALA A 28 3.62 6.31 0.50
N LEU A 29 4.67 6.46 -0.31
CA LEU A 29 5.74 7.43 -0.06
C LEU A 29 5.26 8.87 -0.25
N ALA A 30 4.58 9.16 -1.35
CA ALA A 30 4.19 10.52 -1.72
C ALA A 30 3.00 11.04 -0.92
N LEU A 31 2.06 10.17 -0.54
CA LEU A 31 0.80 10.56 0.11
C LEU A 31 0.65 9.96 1.50
N GLY A 32 0.95 8.67 1.66
CA GLY A 32 0.79 7.98 2.94
C GLY A 32 1.65 8.56 4.05
N ILE A 33 2.97 8.68 3.82
CA ILE A 33 3.91 9.20 4.83
C ILE A 33 3.54 10.63 5.27
N PRO A 34 3.36 11.61 4.36
CA PRO A 34 3.00 12.97 4.78
C PRO A 34 1.67 13.02 5.55
N LEU A 35 0.68 12.22 5.15
CA LEU A 35 -0.61 12.16 5.82
C LEU A 35 -0.48 11.64 7.25
N PHE A 36 0.23 10.53 7.45
CA PHE A 36 0.43 9.97 8.79
C PHE A 36 1.27 10.88 9.69
N ILE A 37 2.28 11.56 9.14
CA ILE A 37 3.06 12.56 9.90
C ILE A 37 2.16 13.73 10.30
N GLY A 38 1.35 14.26 9.38
CA GLY A 38 0.41 15.35 9.68
C GLY A 38 -0.62 14.95 10.74
N LEU A 39 -1.15 13.73 10.65
CA LEU A 39 -2.07 13.19 11.65
C LEU A 39 -1.41 13.02 13.02
N ALA A 40 -0.18 12.51 13.06
CA ALA A 40 0.58 12.38 14.31
C ALA A 40 0.82 13.75 14.95
N GLN A 41 1.17 14.78 14.17
CA GLN A 41 1.30 16.15 14.66
C GLN A 41 -0.02 16.70 15.21
N ALA A 42 -1.14 16.47 14.51
CA ALA A 42 -2.45 16.95 14.93
C ALA A 42 -2.97 16.29 16.22
N LEU A 43 -2.58 15.04 16.49
CA LEU A 43 -3.07 14.26 17.64
C LEU A 43 -2.12 14.23 18.85
N MET A 44 -0.80 14.28 18.63
CA MET A 44 0.21 14.15 19.68
C MET A 44 1.19 15.34 19.76
N GLY A 45 1.17 16.27 18.80
CA GLY A 45 2.11 17.38 18.69
C GLY A 45 1.73 18.64 19.48
N ASN A 46 1.13 18.48 20.66
CA ASN A 46 1.08 19.54 21.69
C ASN A 46 2.30 19.45 22.62
#